data_AF-A0A261QD04-F1
#
_entry.id   AF-A0A261QD04-F1
#
_cell.length_a   1.000
_cell.length_b   1.000
_cell.length_c   1.000
_cell.angle_alpha   90.00
_cell.angle_beta   90.00
_cell.angle_gamma   90.00
#
_symmetry.space_group_name_H-M   'P 1'
#
loop_
_entity.id
_entity.type
_entity.pdbx_description
1 polymer ?
#
loop_
_entity_poly.entity_id
_entity_poly.type
_entity_poly.pdbx_seq_one_letter_code
_entity_poly.pdbx_strand_id
1 'polypeptide(L)'
;MIHHHLGQTVLSYRKKNGMTIREFADYAGISTSLISQIERGQANVELEGKEYFLNEGDVVRIPPNVKHRFLNKSDEPNHILFVLTPSLV
;
A
#
# COMPACT_ATOMS: atom_id res chain seq x y z
N MET A 1 -26.36 -11.23 17.53
CA MET A 1 -25.85 -10.01 16.87
C MET A 1 -25.37 -10.41 15.49
N ILE A 2 -25.83 -9.77 14.42
CA ILE A 2 -25.32 -10.02 13.07
C ILE A 2 -24.05 -9.17 12.91
N HIS A 3 -22.89 -9.82 12.72
CA HIS A 3 -21.64 -9.12 12.45
C HIS A 3 -21.55 -8.82 10.95
N HIS A 4 -21.61 -7.55 10.58
CA HIS A 4 -21.33 -7.13 9.22
C HIS A 4 -19.81 -7.04 9.01
N HIS A 5 -19.25 -8.02 8.30
CA HIS A 5 -17.84 -8.01 7.91
C HIS A 5 -17.68 -7.09 6.69
N LEU A 6 -17.27 -5.83 6.92
CA LEU A 6 -17.09 -4.82 5.86
C LEU A 6 -16.21 -5.35 4.71
N GLY A 7 -15.08 -5.97 5.04
CA GLY A 7 -14.18 -6.56 4.04
C GLY A 7 -14.86 -7.59 3.16
N GLN A 8 -15.61 -8.55 3.73
CA GLN A 8 -16.34 -9.55 2.93
C GLN A 8 -17.45 -8.94 2.08
N THR A 9 -18.11 -7.88 2.59
CA THR A 9 -19.15 -7.15 1.86
C THR A 9 -18.57 -6.52 0.61
N VAL A 10 -17.42 -5.84 0.74
CA VAL A 10 -16.72 -5.24 -0.41
C VAL A 10 -16.15 -6.31 -1.34
N LEU A 11 -15.60 -7.42 -0.82
CA LEU A 11 -15.12 -8.53 -1.65
C LEU A 11 -16.20 -9.03 -2.60
N SER A 12 -17.38 -9.28 -2.02
CA SER A 12 -18.49 -9.94 -2.68
C SER A 12 -19.06 -9.02 -3.75
N TYR A 13 -19.22 -7.73 -3.44
CA TYR A 13 -19.63 -6.74 -4.42
C TYR A 13 -18.63 -6.65 -5.58
N ARG A 14 -17.33 -6.50 -5.28
CA ARG A 14 -16.28 -6.37 -6.29
C ARG A 14 -16.25 -7.59 -7.22
N LYS A 15 -16.22 -8.81 -6.65
CA LYS A 15 -16.20 -10.06 -7.42
C LYS A 15 -17.47 -10.28 -8.23
N LYS A 16 -18.65 -9.97 -7.68
CA LYS A 16 -19.94 -10.08 -8.38
C LYS A 16 -20.01 -9.17 -9.61
N ASN A 17 -19.36 -8.01 -9.57
CA ASN A 17 -19.30 -7.06 -10.68
C ASN A 17 -18.05 -7.24 -11.58
N GLY A 18 -17.26 -8.29 -11.38
CA GLY A 18 -16.07 -8.56 -12.20
C GLY A 18 -14.95 -7.51 -12.09
N MET A 19 -14.96 -6.68 -11.05
CA MET A 19 -14.02 -5.57 -10.89
C MET A 19 -12.67 -6.02 -10.28
N THR A 20 -11.58 -5.47 -10.80
CA THR A 20 -10.30 -5.42 -10.09
C THR A 20 -10.40 -4.49 -8.87
N ILE A 21 -9.44 -4.57 -7.95
CA ILE A 21 -9.42 -3.65 -6.79
C ILE A 21 -9.26 -2.20 -7.22
N ARG A 22 -8.54 -1.97 -8.33
CA ARG A 22 -8.32 -0.65 -8.91
C ARG A 22 -9.61 -0.08 -9.48
N GLU A 23 -10.33 -0.83 -10.31
CA GLU A 23 -11.60 -0.39 -10.88
C GLU A 23 -12.65 -0.12 -9.80
N PHE A 24 -12.70 -0.94 -8.74
CA PHE A 24 -13.58 -0.69 -7.61
C PHE A 24 -13.20 0.57 -6.84
N ALA A 25 -11.91 0.81 -6.60
CA ALA A 25 -11.44 2.02 -5.92
C ALA A 25 -11.76 3.28 -6.74
N ASP A 26 -11.54 3.24 -8.05
CA ASP A 26 -11.92 4.31 -8.98
C ASP A 26 -13.44 4.56 -8.96
N TYR A 27 -14.24 3.49 -9.02
CA TYR A 27 -15.72 3.56 -8.91
C TYR A 27 -16.19 4.16 -7.57
N ALA A 28 -15.53 3.80 -6.47
CA ALA A 28 -15.87 4.29 -5.13
C ALA A 28 -15.33 5.70 -4.83
N GLY A 29 -14.54 6.29 -5.73
CA GLY A 29 -13.88 7.58 -5.51
C GLY A 29 -12.79 7.55 -4.43
N ILE A 30 -12.15 6.40 -4.24
CA ILE A 30 -11.13 6.19 -3.19
C ILE A 30 -9.75 6.03 -3.85
N SER A 31 -8.75 6.80 -3.40
CA SER A 31 -7.41 6.70 -3.96
C SER A 31 -6.70 5.41 -3.55
N THR A 32 -6.15 4.67 -4.52
CA THR A 32 -5.26 3.52 -4.26
C THR A 32 -3.86 3.97 -3.82
N SER A 33 -3.69 4.57 -2.63
CA SER A 33 -2.37 5.00 -2.13
C SER A 33 -1.72 3.94 -1.25
N LEU A 34 -0.39 3.94 -1.22
CA LEU A 34 0.40 3.14 -0.29
C LEU A 34 1.04 4.09 0.74
N ILE A 35 0.95 3.74 2.02
CA ILE A 35 1.74 4.37 3.08
C ILE A 35 2.71 3.32 3.59
N SER A 36 4.00 3.64 3.60
CA SER A 36 5.04 2.76 4.11
C SER A 36 5.81 3.42 5.24
N GLN A 37 6.05 2.69 6.31
CA GLN A 37 6.83 3.13 7.46
C GLN A 37 8.00 2.18 7.70
N ILE A 38 9.19 2.73 7.95
CA ILE A 38 10.34 1.94 8.35
C ILE A 38 10.24 1.67 9.85
N GLU A 39 9.92 0.43 10.21
CA GLU A 39 9.71 0.00 11.60
C GLU A 39 11.04 -0.33 12.30
N ARG A 40 11.99 -0.92 11.56
CA ARG A 40 13.35 -1.22 12.03
C ARG A 40 14.37 -1.14 10.89
N GLY A 41 15.54 -0.59 11.18
CA GLY A 41 16.67 -0.53 10.24
C GLY A 41 16.54 0.57 9.20
N GLN A 42 17.14 0.38 8.03
CA GLN A 42 17.23 1.37 6.95
C GLN A 42 16.72 0.80 5.64
N ALA A 43 16.20 1.65 4.76
CA ALA A 43 15.72 1.25 3.44
C ALA A 43 16.03 2.30 2.37
N ASN A 44 15.99 1.88 1.12
CA ASN A 44 15.99 2.78 -0.03
C ASN A 44 14.67 2.60 -0.77
N VAL A 45 14.05 3.71 -1.17
CA VAL A 45 12.89 3.71 -2.06
C VAL A 45 13.23 4.46 -3.33
N GLU A 46 13.00 3.83 -4.47
CA GLU A 46 13.03 4.47 -5.77
C GLU A 46 11.61 4.90 -6.14
N LEU A 47 11.41 6.18 -6.43
CA LEU A 47 10.13 6.77 -6.88
C LEU A 47 10.39 7.50 -8.21
N GLU A 48 9.69 7.11 -9.27
CA GLU A 48 9.86 7.70 -10.62
C GLU A 48 11.33 7.81 -11.07
N GLY A 49 12.12 6.76 -10.81
CA GLY A 49 13.54 6.69 -11.16
C GLY A 49 14.48 7.50 -10.27
N LYS A 50 13.96 8.18 -9.24
CA LYS A 50 14.76 8.87 -8.23
C LYS A 50 14.81 8.07 -6.94
N GLU A 51 16.02 7.87 -6.42
CA GLU A 51 16.25 7.14 -5.18
C GLU A 51 16.24 8.06 -3.96
N TYR A 52 15.65 7.55 -2.87
CA TYR A 52 15.57 8.18 -1.55
C TYR A 52 16.01 7.18 -0.49
N PHE A 53 16.84 7.65 0.44
CA PHE A 53 17.24 6.88 1.61
C PHE A 53 16.27 7.16 2.77
N LEU A 54 15.90 6.12 3.50
CA LEU A 54 14.94 6.16 4.61
C LEU A 54 15.56 5.54 5.86
N ASN A 55 15.46 6.26 6.98
CA ASN A 55 15.84 5.79 8.30
C ASN A 55 14.65 5.15 9.02
N GLU A 56 14.94 4.45 10.11
CA GLU A 56 13.93 4.00 11.06
C GLU A 56 13.06 5.17 11.52
N GLY A 57 11.73 4.96 11.51
CA GLY A 57 10.74 5.98 11.80
C GLY A 57 10.30 6.82 10.61
N ASP A 58 11.02 6.82 9.48
CA ASP A 58 10.59 7.55 8.28
C ASP A 58 9.33 6.94 7.67
N VAL A 59 8.47 7.82 7.15
CA VAL A 59 7.22 7.47 6.48
C VAL A 59 7.21 8.03 5.06
N VAL A 60 6.85 7.18 4.10
CA VAL A 60 6.64 7.59 2.71
C VAL A 60 5.20 7.31 2.29
N ARG A 61 4.54 8.32 1.72
CA ARG A 61 3.25 8.15 1.04
C ARG A 61 3.49 8.09 -0.46
N ILE A 62 3.01 7.01 -1.08
CA ILE A 62 3.11 6.75 -2.51
C ILE A 62 1.70 6.89 -3.11
N PRO A 63 1.44 7.96 -3.88
CA PRO A 63 0.19 8.13 -4.60
C PRO A 63 -0.08 7.03 -5.63
N PRO A 64 -1.34 6.86 -6.07
CA PRO A 64 -1.66 5.99 -7.19
C PRO A 64 -0.79 6.31 -8.42
N ASN A 65 -0.43 5.27 -9.18
CA ASN A 65 0.34 5.36 -10.43
C ASN A 65 1.79 5.82 -10.32
N VAL A 66 2.30 6.09 -9.11
CA VAL A 66 3.72 6.32 -8.91
C VAL A 66 4.47 4.99 -8.99
N LYS A 67 5.35 4.85 -9.98
CA LYS A 67 6.25 3.70 -10.10
C LYS A 67 7.23 3.73 -8.93
N HIS A 68 7.29 2.63 -8.20
CA HIS A 68 8.11 2.54 -6.99
C HIS A 68 8.75 1.17 -6.80
N ARG A 69 9.89 1.15 -6.10
CA ARG A 69 10.57 -0.06 -5.67
C ARG A 69 11.27 0.19 -4.33
N PHE A 70 11.09 -0.72 -3.37
CA PHE A 70 11.87 -0.74 -2.14
C PHE A 70 13.08 -1.66 -2.32
N LEU A 71 14.22 -1.23 -1.81
CA LEU A 71 15.51 -1.91 -1.88
C LEU A 71 16.09 -1.94 -0.46
N ASN A 72 16.60 -3.08 -0.03
CA ASN A 72 17.51 -3.13 1.10
C ASN A 72 18.94 -3.20 0.56
N LYS A 73 19.74 -2.17 0.83
CA LYS A 73 21.15 -2.07 0.40
C LYS A 73 22.13 -2.28 1.54
N SER A 74 21.67 -2.58 2.75
CA SER A 74 22.53 -2.96 3.87
C SER A 74 22.64 -4.48 3.98
N ASP A 75 23.62 -4.93 4.75
CA ASP A 75 23.78 -6.35 5.11
C ASP A 75 22.88 -6.77 6.29
N GLU A 76 22.14 -5.83 6.86
CA GLU A 76 21.24 -6.04 8.00
C GLU A 76 19.77 -6.11 7.55
N PRO A 77 18.92 -6.93 8.19
CA PRO A 77 17.50 -6.97 7.87
C PRO A 77 16.80 -5.65 8.23
N ASN A 78 15.83 -5.25 7.40
CA ASN A 78 14.93 -4.14 7.69
C ASN A 78 13.48 -4.63 7.77
N HIS A 79 12.66 -3.90 8.53
CA HIS A 79 11.24 -4.19 8.70
C HIS A 79 10.46 -2.97 8.23
N ILE A 80 9.57 -3.15 7.25
CA ILE A 80 8.78 -2.07 6.67
C ILE A 80 7.30 -2.45 6.78
N LEU A 81 6.50 -1.58 7.41
CA LEU A 81 5.05 -1.70 7.44
C LEU A 81 4.48 -1.08 6.17
N PHE A 82 3.72 -1.86 5.41
CA PHE A 82 2.99 -1.38 4.23
C PHE A 82 1.50 -1.33 4.52
N VAL A 83 0.90 -0.16 4.36
CA VAL A 83 -0.54 0.08 4.47
C VAL A 83 -1.09 0.44 3.10
N LEU A 84 -1.81 -0.50 2.48
CA LEU A 84 -2.50 -0.26 1.23
C LEU A 84 -3.86 0.37 1.50
N THR A 85 -4.17 1.46 0.80
CA THR A 85 -5.46 2.14 0.88
C THR A 85 -6.09 2.20 -0.51
N PRO A 86 -7.42 1.97 -0.65
CA PRO A 86 -8.25 1.37 0.37
C PRO A 86 -7.91 -0.12 0.51
N SER A 87 -7.55 -0.56 1.71
CA SER A 87 -7.66 -1.97 2.06
C SER A 87 -9.15 -2.25 2.19
N LEU A 88 -9.74 -2.79 1.14
CA LEU A 88 -11.09 -3.35 1.16
C LEU A 88 -11.03 -4.71 0.49
N VAL A 89 -10.32 -5.62 1.18
CA VAL A 89 -9.93 -7.03 0.88
C VAL A 89 -8.95 -7.31 -0.24
#